data_AF-A0A4Y9RH60-F1
#
_entry.id   AF-A0A4Y9RH60-F1
#
_cell.length_a   1.000
_cell.length_b   1.000
_cell.length_c   1.000
_cell.angle_alpha   90.00
_cell.angle_beta   90.00
_cell.angle_gamma   90.00
#
_symmetry.space_group_name_H-M   'P 1'
#
loop_
_entity.id
_entity.type
_entity.pdbx_description
1 polymer ?
#
loop_
_entity_poly.entity_id
_entity_poly.type
_entity_poly.pdbx_seq_one_letter_code
_entity_poly.pdbx_strand_id
1 'polypeptide(L)'
;MSGGALRIEGYASLWGQADLNGDVTAKGVFAQSLARTGAGGVRMLSQHEGRAVVGVWDEMIEDDRGLRVKGRILDWSAEARFAQAMARAGALDGLSIGFRAAKARRDGRLRVLSAVDLWEVSLVTFPMLPGARFRVGQSGRYCGGRGRDGSSACQ
;
A
#
# COMPACT_ATOMS: atom_id res chain seq x y z
N MET A 1 -3.76 -16.66 19.39
CA MET A 1 -4.37 -16.14 18.15
C MET A 1 -3.26 -16.03 17.13
N SER A 2 -3.22 -16.92 16.13
CA SER A 2 -2.19 -16.84 15.09
C SER A 2 -2.47 -15.61 14.24
N GLY A 3 -1.74 -14.53 14.48
CA GLY A 3 -1.89 -13.23 13.84
C GLY A 3 -1.40 -13.25 12.40
N GLY A 4 -2.03 -14.05 11.55
CA GLY A 4 -1.63 -14.17 10.14
C GLY A 4 -1.65 -12.82 9.41
N ALA A 5 -0.83 -12.74 8.36
CA ALA A 5 -0.69 -11.55 7.54
C ALA A 5 -2.04 -10.95 7.09
N LEU A 6 -2.19 -9.63 7.22
CA LEU A 6 -3.36 -8.89 6.76
C LEU A 6 -3.18 -8.45 5.31
N ARG A 7 -3.98 -9.00 4.40
CA ARG A 7 -3.97 -8.60 3.00
C ARG A 7 -4.61 -7.23 2.82
N ILE A 8 -3.97 -6.38 2.03
CA ILE A 8 -4.46 -5.06 1.68
C ILE A 8 -4.31 -4.83 0.17
N GLU A 9 -5.20 -4.02 -0.38
CA GLU A 9 -5.10 -3.53 -1.76
C GLU A 9 -5.64 -2.12 -1.90
N GLY A 10 -5.07 -1.35 -2.81
CA GLY A 10 -5.43 0.07 -2.93
C GLY A 10 -4.73 0.77 -4.08
N TYR A 11 -4.88 2.10 -4.10
CA TYR A 11 -4.15 2.97 -5.01
C TYR A 11 -3.19 3.84 -4.20
N ALA A 12 -1.90 3.76 -4.49
CA ALA A 12 -0.86 4.55 -3.84
C ALA A 12 -0.69 5.93 -4.51
N SER A 13 -1.09 6.06 -5.77
CA SER A 13 -1.07 7.30 -6.54
C SER A 13 -2.22 7.29 -7.56
N LEU A 14 -2.71 8.46 -7.93
CA LEU A 14 -3.79 8.66 -8.91
C LEU A 14 -3.34 9.68 -9.95
N TRP A 15 -3.49 9.36 -11.22
CA TRP A 15 -2.98 10.21 -12.29
C TRP A 15 -3.70 11.55 -12.36
N GLY A 16 -2.94 12.61 -12.63
CA GLY A 16 -3.48 13.95 -12.84
C GLY A 16 -4.03 14.62 -11.58
N GLN A 17 -3.95 13.97 -10.41
CA GLN A 17 -4.34 14.56 -9.13
C GLN A 17 -3.11 15.12 -8.43
N ALA A 18 -3.22 16.37 -7.98
CA ALA A 18 -2.18 16.99 -7.16
C ALA A 18 -2.27 16.48 -5.73
N ASP A 19 -1.13 16.12 -5.15
CA ASP A 19 -1.00 15.93 -3.71
C ASP A 19 -0.98 17.27 -2.97
N LEU A 20 -0.95 17.23 -1.64
CA LEU A 20 -0.93 18.41 -0.79
C LEU A 20 0.35 19.25 -0.92
N ASN A 21 1.41 18.71 -1.54
CA ASN A 21 2.65 19.44 -1.87
C ASN A 21 2.64 20.01 -3.29
N GLY A 22 1.58 19.77 -4.07
CA GLY A 22 1.45 20.21 -5.46
C GLY A 22 2.13 19.29 -6.48
N ASP A 23 2.52 18.07 -6.08
CA ASP A 23 3.05 17.07 -7.00
C ASP A 23 1.93 16.36 -7.74
N VAL A 24 2.10 16.19 -9.05
CA VAL A 24 1.20 15.43 -9.92
C VAL A 24 1.97 14.33 -10.61
N THR A 25 1.53 13.09 -10.48
CA THR A 25 2.14 11.95 -11.18
C THR A 25 1.54 11.77 -12.58
N ALA A 26 2.41 11.65 -13.58
CA ALA A 26 2.02 11.26 -14.94
C ALA A 26 1.95 9.73 -15.06
N LYS A 27 1.19 9.22 -16.05
CA LYS A 27 1.20 7.79 -16.40
C LYS A 27 2.63 7.35 -16.78
N GLY A 28 3.06 6.19 -16.29
CA GLY A 28 4.38 5.63 -16.57
C GLY A 28 5.51 6.18 -15.69
N VAL A 29 5.19 7.04 -14.71
CA VAL A 29 6.18 7.68 -13.82
C VAL A 29 6.97 6.64 -13.00
N PHE A 30 6.37 5.49 -12.69
CA PHE A 30 6.99 4.44 -11.87
C PHE A 30 7.60 3.31 -12.70
N ALA A 31 7.28 3.22 -14.00
CA ALA A 31 7.63 2.09 -14.87
C ALA A 31 9.12 1.70 -14.80
N GLN A 32 10.03 2.67 -14.93
CA GLN A 32 11.48 2.39 -14.89
C GLN A 32 11.96 1.92 -13.50
N SER A 33 11.39 2.46 -12.42
CA SER A 33 11.74 2.05 -11.07
C SER A 33 11.27 0.62 -10.81
N LEU A 34 10.00 0.32 -11.12
CA LEU A 34 9.39 -0.98 -10.90
C LEU A 34 10.00 -2.07 -11.80
N ALA A 35 10.37 -1.74 -13.04
CA ALA A 35 11.09 -2.68 -13.91
C ALA A 35 12.45 -3.10 -13.33
N ARG A 36 13.12 -2.19 -12.59
CA ARG A 36 14.44 -2.44 -12.00
C ARG A 36 14.36 -3.21 -10.69
N THR A 37 13.42 -2.88 -9.82
CA THR A 37 13.39 -3.37 -8.44
C THR A 37 12.26 -4.37 -8.16
N GLY A 38 11.25 -4.43 -9.02
CA GLY A 38 9.99 -5.11 -8.77
C GLY A 38 9.24 -4.52 -7.57
N ALA A 39 8.09 -5.12 -7.24
CA ALA A 39 7.30 -4.76 -6.04
C ALA A 39 8.11 -5.00 -4.75
N GLY A 40 8.90 -6.08 -4.68
CA GLY A 40 9.69 -6.42 -3.50
C GLY A 40 10.82 -5.44 -3.16
N GLY A 41 11.22 -4.59 -4.12
CA GLY A 41 12.18 -3.52 -3.86
C GLY A 41 11.59 -2.26 -3.24
N VAL A 42 10.26 -2.12 -3.21
CA VAL A 42 9.55 -1.01 -2.58
C VAL A 42 9.18 -1.40 -1.16
N ARG A 43 9.52 -0.56 -0.17
CA ARG A 43 9.25 -0.86 1.24
C ARG A 43 7.81 -0.51 1.63
N MET A 44 7.22 -1.35 2.49
CA MET A 44 5.98 -1.05 3.19
C MET A 44 6.33 -0.59 4.59
N LEU A 45 6.42 0.73 4.77
CA LEU A 45 6.69 1.34 6.07
C LEU A 45 5.39 1.81 6.75
N SER A 46 5.50 2.19 8.01
CA SER A 46 4.46 2.92 8.73
C SER A 46 4.91 4.36 8.94
N GLN A 47 4.08 5.33 8.58
CA GLN A 47 4.33 6.76 8.83
C GLN A 47 5.67 7.29 8.29
N HIS A 48 6.17 6.74 7.17
CA HIS A 48 7.47 7.07 6.59
C HIS A 48 8.68 6.79 7.50
N GLU A 49 8.49 6.02 8.58
CA GLU A 49 9.56 5.67 9.51
C GLU A 49 10.38 4.48 8.97
N GLY A 50 11.65 4.73 8.63
CA GLY A 50 12.58 3.76 8.06
C GLY A 50 12.81 2.51 8.92
N ARG A 51 12.62 2.61 10.24
CA ARG A 51 12.72 1.47 11.17
C ARG A 51 11.41 0.69 11.30
N ALA A 52 10.28 1.26 10.86
CA ALA A 52 8.95 0.67 11.00
C ALA A 52 8.52 -0.03 9.71
N VAL A 53 9.28 -1.05 9.28
CA VAL A 53 8.87 -1.92 8.16
C VAL A 53 7.75 -2.84 8.66
N VAL A 54 6.55 -2.71 8.11
CA VAL A 54 5.33 -3.39 8.63
C VAL A 54 4.80 -4.49 7.71
N GLY A 55 5.37 -4.66 6.52
CA GLY A 55 4.92 -5.69 5.60
C GLY A 55 5.68 -5.72 4.29
N VAL A 56 5.04 -6.29 3.27
CA VAL A 56 5.61 -6.46 1.93
C VAL A 56 4.57 -6.18 0.85
N TRP A 57 5.00 -5.59 -0.26
CA TRP A 57 4.20 -5.44 -1.47
C TRP A 57 4.37 -6.67 -2.35
N ASP A 58 3.24 -7.30 -2.70
CA ASP A 58 3.20 -8.48 -3.55
C ASP A 58 3.04 -8.08 -5.04
N GLU A 59 2.31 -7.00 -5.31
CA GLU A 59 2.03 -6.49 -6.67
C GLU A 59 1.97 -4.96 -6.67
N MET A 60 2.56 -4.34 -7.70
CA MET A 60 2.45 -2.90 -7.97
C MET A 60 2.30 -2.70 -9.48
N ILE A 61 1.16 -2.21 -9.92
CA ILE A 61 0.80 -2.09 -11.34
C ILE A 61 0.30 -0.68 -11.60
N GLU A 62 0.91 -0.02 -12.59
CA GLU A 62 0.34 1.19 -13.19
C GLU A 62 -0.82 0.77 -14.10
N ASP A 63 -2.02 1.24 -13.82
CA ASP A 63 -3.21 1.04 -14.66
C ASP A 63 -3.75 2.38 -15.17
N ASP A 64 -4.95 2.38 -15.75
CA ASP A 64 -5.55 3.59 -16.31
C ASP A 64 -5.88 4.67 -15.28
N ARG A 65 -6.02 4.30 -14.01
CA ARG A 65 -6.40 5.19 -12.91
C ARG A 65 -5.21 5.67 -12.11
N GLY A 66 -4.26 4.77 -11.80
CA GLY A 66 -3.20 5.07 -10.85
C GLY A 66 -2.17 3.96 -10.68
N LEU A 67 -1.35 4.09 -9.64
CA LEU A 67 -0.50 3.00 -9.16
C LEU A 67 -1.31 2.13 -8.20
N ARG A 68 -1.81 1.00 -8.69
CA ARG A 68 -2.52 0.00 -7.89
C ARG A 68 -1.53 -0.90 -7.19
N VAL A 69 -1.72 -1.13 -5.90
CA VAL A 69 -0.84 -1.94 -5.06
C VAL A 69 -1.61 -3.03 -4.34
N LYS A 70 -0.99 -4.20 -4.16
CA LYS A 70 -1.47 -5.29 -3.30
C LYS A 70 -0.32 -5.76 -2.42
N GLY A 71 -0.62 -6.05 -1.17
CA GLY A 71 0.40 -6.50 -0.24
C GLY A 71 -0.17 -7.09 1.03
N ARG A 72 0.74 -7.32 1.97
CA ARG A 72 0.45 -7.96 3.25
C ARG A 72 1.14 -7.21 4.37
N ILE A 73 0.36 -6.74 5.34
CA ILE A 73 0.88 -6.30 6.63
C ILE A 73 1.20 -7.55 7.44
N LEU A 74 2.42 -7.68 7.93
CA LEU A 74 2.91 -8.85 8.68
C LEU A 74 2.78 -8.61 10.18
N ASP A 75 3.08 -9.60 11.01
CA ASP A 75 2.94 -9.56 12.48
C ASP A 75 4.28 -9.64 13.23
N TRP A 76 5.39 -9.49 12.50
CA TRP A 76 6.76 -9.66 12.99
C TRP A 76 7.22 -8.65 14.05
N SER A 77 6.49 -7.54 14.23
CA SER A 77 6.86 -6.45 15.16
C SER A 77 5.63 -5.87 15.83
N ALA A 78 5.86 -5.12 16.92
CA ALA A 78 4.78 -4.44 17.63
C ALA A 78 4.07 -3.42 16.73
N GLU A 79 4.85 -2.66 15.96
CA GLU A 79 4.37 -1.68 15.00
C GLU A 79 3.54 -2.33 13.89
N ALA A 80 3.96 -3.48 13.37
CA ALA A 80 3.23 -4.18 12.33
C ALA A 80 1.89 -4.75 12.84
N ARG A 81 1.88 -5.31 14.06
CA ARG A 81 0.64 -5.75 14.72
C ARG A 81 -0.29 -4.56 15.03
N PHE A 82 0.24 -3.43 15.45
CA PHE A 82 -0.52 -2.21 15.66
C PHE A 82 -1.14 -1.71 14.35
N ALA A 83 -0.36 -1.64 13.26
CA ALA A 83 -0.85 -1.28 11.94
C ALA A 83 -1.98 -2.22 11.46
N GLN A 84 -1.84 -3.54 11.68
CA GLN A 84 -2.92 -4.49 11.38
C GLN A 84 -4.20 -4.18 12.18
N ALA A 85 -4.07 -3.93 13.48
CA ALA A 85 -5.23 -3.66 14.34
C ALA A 85 -5.95 -2.38 13.89
N MET A 86 -5.20 -1.31 13.63
CA MET A 86 -5.73 -0.03 13.15
C MET A 86 -6.39 -0.17 11.77
N ALA A 87 -5.77 -0.92 10.86
CA ALA A 87 -6.33 -1.18 9.53
C ALA A 87 -7.64 -1.99 9.60
N ARG A 88 -7.70 -3.03 10.45
CA ARG A 88 -8.94 -3.81 10.67
C ARG A 88 -10.06 -2.97 11.27
N ALA A 89 -9.71 -2.02 12.15
CA ALA A 89 -10.67 -1.09 12.75
C ALA A 89 -11.13 0.03 11.79
N GLY A 90 -10.53 0.15 10.60
CA GLY A 90 -10.81 1.25 9.66
C GLY A 90 -10.20 2.58 10.07
N ALA A 91 -9.32 2.60 11.09
CA ALA A 91 -8.66 3.81 11.58
C ALA A 91 -7.33 4.11 10.86
N LEU A 92 -6.86 3.19 10.02
CA LEU A 92 -5.67 3.35 9.16
C LEU A 92 -5.97 2.76 7.78
N ASP A 93 -6.11 3.62 6.77
CA ASP A 93 -6.44 3.24 5.40
C ASP A 93 -5.69 4.06 4.33
N GLY A 94 -4.77 4.94 4.73
CA GLY A 94 -4.01 5.82 3.83
C GLY A 94 -2.75 5.17 3.27
N LEU A 95 -2.42 5.55 2.03
CA LEU A 95 -1.15 5.22 1.38
C LEU A 95 -0.42 6.51 0.99
N SER A 96 0.89 6.53 1.15
CA SER A 96 1.73 7.65 0.71
C SER A 96 3.01 7.15 0.08
N ILE A 97 3.37 7.70 -1.08
CA ILE A 97 4.58 7.31 -1.81
C ILE A 97 5.80 8.07 -1.27
N GLY A 98 6.89 7.36 -1.07
CA GLY A 98 8.21 7.95 -0.81
C GLY A 98 9.13 7.66 -2.00
N PHE A 99 9.68 8.71 -2.60
CA PHE A 99 10.42 8.60 -3.86
C PHE A 99 11.51 9.66 -3.98
N ARG A 100 12.44 9.42 -4.90
CA ARG A 100 13.35 10.45 -5.43
C ARG A 100 12.92 10.84 -6.84
N ALA A 101 12.69 12.12 -7.09
CA ALA A 101 12.34 12.60 -8.43
C ALA A 101 13.54 12.46 -9.37
N ALA A 102 13.34 11.80 -10.53
CA ALA A 102 14.34 11.68 -11.58
C ALA A 102 14.06 12.62 -12.75
N LYS A 103 12.78 12.79 -13.12
CA LYS A 103 12.32 13.78 -14.12
C LYS A 103 11.04 14.44 -13.66
N ALA A 104 11.05 15.76 -13.69
CA ALA A 104 9.89 16.58 -13.35
C ALA A 104 9.91 17.87 -14.17
N ARG A 105 8.72 18.44 -14.41
CA ARG A 105 8.55 19.78 -14.97
C ARG A 105 7.62 20.60 -14.10
N ARG A 106 7.77 21.92 -14.14
CA ARG A 106 6.80 22.83 -13.51
C ARG A 106 5.59 23.05 -14.43
N ASP A 107 4.43 23.24 -13.82
CA ASP A 107 3.18 23.59 -14.48
C ASP A 107 2.43 24.60 -13.59
N GLY A 108 2.76 25.88 -13.75
CA GLY A 108 2.36 26.93 -12.81
C GLY A 108 2.89 26.63 -11.40
N ARG A 109 1.97 26.41 -10.45
CA ARG A 109 2.30 26.04 -9.06
C ARG A 109 2.52 24.54 -8.85
N LEU A 110 2.19 23.72 -9.85
CA LEU A 110 2.29 22.27 -9.76
C LEU A 110 3.67 21.80 -10.23
N ARG A 111 4.09 20.65 -9.72
CA ARG A 111 5.25 19.90 -10.21
C ARG A 111 4.78 18.58 -10.79
N VAL A 112 4.88 18.43 -12.10
CA VAL A 112 4.47 17.21 -12.81
C VAL A 112 5.67 16.26 -12.90
N LEU A 113 5.54 15.10 -12.27
CA LEU A 113 6.53 14.04 -12.20
C LEU A 113 6.33 13.06 -13.37
N SER A 114 7.38 12.82 -14.15
CA SER A 114 7.36 11.90 -15.29
C SER A 114 8.35 10.73 -15.17
N ALA A 115 9.28 10.79 -14.23
CA ALA A 115 10.04 9.62 -13.78
C ALA A 115 10.47 9.80 -12.33
N VAL A 116 10.35 8.74 -11.52
CA VAL A 116 10.83 8.71 -10.14
C VAL A 116 11.52 7.39 -9.82
N ASP A 117 12.39 7.40 -8.82
CA ASP A 117 12.82 6.20 -8.12
C ASP A 117 11.88 6.00 -6.92
N LEU A 118 11.00 5.00 -6.99
CA LEU A 118 10.06 4.67 -5.92
C LEU A 118 10.77 3.82 -4.87
N TRP A 119 10.85 4.33 -3.64
CA TRP A 119 11.56 3.67 -2.54
C TRP A 119 10.60 2.97 -1.59
N GLU A 120 9.46 3.59 -1.34
CA GLU A 120 8.46 3.05 -0.42
C GLU A 120 7.04 3.47 -0.80
N VAL A 121 6.09 2.69 -0.29
CA VAL A 121 4.72 3.10 -0.11
C VAL A 121 4.37 2.82 1.34
N SER A 122 4.18 3.89 2.10
CA SER A 122 3.90 3.86 3.54
C SER A 122 2.40 3.72 3.82
N LEU A 123 2.07 2.98 4.87
CA LEU A 123 0.76 3.06 5.52
C LEU A 123 0.72 4.32 6.36
N VAL A 124 -0.26 5.19 6.13
CA VAL A 124 -0.34 6.48 6.81
C VAL A 124 -1.75 6.82 7.26
N THR A 125 -1.87 7.59 8.34
CA THR A 125 -3.16 8.14 8.79
C THR A 125 -3.68 9.19 7.81
N PHE A 126 -2.79 10.08 7.36
CA PHE A 126 -3.11 11.21 6.48
C PHE A 126 -2.20 11.19 5.26
N PRO A 127 -2.68 10.67 4.11
CA PRO A 127 -1.89 10.65 2.90
C PRO A 127 -1.75 12.05 2.29
N MET A 128 -0.58 12.33 1.70
CA MET A 128 -0.38 13.56 0.92
C MET A 128 -1.32 13.63 -0.28
N LEU A 129 -1.69 12.48 -0.86
CA LEU A 129 -2.77 12.40 -1.84
C LEU A 129 -4.03 11.86 -1.15
N PRO A 130 -5.08 12.67 -0.90
CA PRO A 130 -6.25 12.24 -0.11
C PRO A 130 -6.94 10.96 -0.62
N GLY A 131 -6.93 10.75 -1.95
CA GLY A 131 -7.50 9.58 -2.62
C GLY A 131 -6.61 8.33 -2.61
N ALA A 132 -5.37 8.42 -2.14
CA ALA A 132 -4.47 7.28 -2.01
C ALA A 132 -4.83 6.47 -0.78
N ARG A 133 -5.68 5.46 -0.99
CA ARG A 133 -6.29 4.65 0.07
C ARG A 133 -6.16 3.16 -0.25
N PHE A 134 -6.15 2.35 0.80
CA PHE A 134 -6.24 0.90 0.71
C PHE A 134 -7.47 0.36 1.44
N ARG A 135 -7.84 -0.86 1.12
CA ARG A 135 -8.86 -1.64 1.82
C ARG A 135 -8.24 -2.94 2.31
N VAL A 136 -8.75 -3.42 3.43
CA VAL A 136 -8.41 -4.75 3.94
C VAL A 136 -9.16 -5.80 3.11
N GLY A 137 -8.41 -6.73 2.54
CA GLY A 137 -8.99 -7.90 1.85
C GLY A 137 -9.62 -8.85 2.85
N GLN A 138 -10.72 -9.51 2.48
CA GLN A 138 -11.32 -10.51 3.36
C GLN A 138 -10.33 -11.63 3.65
N SER A 139 -10.10 -11.91 4.94
CA SER A 139 -9.38 -13.11 5.35
C SER A 139 -10.18 -14.30 4.83
N GLY A 140 -9.63 -15.03 3.85
CA GLY A 140 -10.20 -16.32 3.46
C GLY A 140 -10.45 -17.11 4.73
N ARG A 141 -11.71 -17.50 4.95
CA ARG A 141 -12.07 -18.36 6.08
C ARG A 141 -11.16 -19.56 6.00
N TYR A 142 -10.22 -19.68 6.92
CA TYR A 142 -9.54 -20.94 7.13
C TYR A 142 -10.62 -21.88 7.65
N CYS A 143 -11.27 -22.61 6.74
CA CYS A 143 -12.09 -23.76 7.09
C CYS A 143 -11.11 -24.80 7.62
N GLY A 144 -10.78 -24.68 8.91
CA GLY A 144 -9.99 -25.66 9.62
C GLY A 144 -10.78 -26.95 9.63
N GLY A 145 -10.48 -27.83 8.67
CA GLY A 145 -10.91 -29.21 8.70
C GLY A 145 -10.35 -29.87 9.96
N ARG A 146 -11.16 -29.97 11.00
CA ARG A 146 -11.10 -31.08 11.93
C ARG A 146 -12.31 -31.93 11.68
N GLY A 147 -12.14 -32.90 10.77
CA GLY A 147 -12.96 -34.09 10.77
C GLY A 147 -12.67 -34.88 12.04
N ARG A 148 -13.66 -34.92 12.91
CA ARG A 148 -14.09 -36.04 13.76
C ARG A 148 -15.04 -35.42 14.79
N ASP A 149 -16.31 -35.43 14.43
CA ASP A 149 -17.40 -36.03 15.20
C ASP A 149 -18.71 -35.41 14.71
N GLY A 150 -19.60 -36.29 14.27
CA GLY A 150 -20.79 -35.94 13.51
C GLY A 150 -21.83 -35.22 14.35
N SER A 151 -22.36 -34.13 13.79
CA SER A 151 -23.73 -33.66 13.96
C SER A 151 -23.89 -32.40 13.12
N SER A 152 -24.54 -32.53 11.97
CA SER A 152 -24.95 -31.38 11.16
C SER A 152 -26.04 -30.58 11.87
N ALA A 153 -25.88 -29.26 11.92
CA ALA A 153 -27.01 -28.34 11.93
C ALA A 153 -26.53 -26.98 11.42
N CYS A 154 -26.74 -26.71 10.13
CA CYS A 154 -26.97 -25.35 9.67
C CYS A 154 -28.45 -25.05 9.88
N GLN A 155 -28.73 -24.02 10.68
CA GLN A 155 -29.87 -23.12 10.49
C GLN A 155 -29.30 -21.72 10.36
#